data_AF-A0A502G3K1-F1
#
_entry.id   AF-A0A502G3K1-F1
#
_cell.length_a   1.000
_cell.length_b   1.000
_cell.length_c   1.000
_cell.angle_alpha   90.00
_cell.angle_beta   90.00
_cell.angle_gamma   90.00
#
_symmetry.space_group_name_H-M   'P 1'
#
loop_
_entity.id
_entity.type
_entity.pdbx_description
1 polymer ?
#
loop_
_entity_poly.entity_id
_entity_poly.type
_entity_poly.pdbx_seq_one_letter_code
_entity_poly.pdbx_strand_id
1 'polypeptide(L)' 'MGEVVNLRRARKARARDTAETTAAANRAAFGRSKCERATMAADVTRLDRDLDGARLDRPRLGED' A
#
# COMPACT_ATOMS: atom_id res chain seq x y z
N MET A 1 43.42 -24.15 -5.44
CA MET A 1 43.02 -22.74 -5.65
C MET A 1 41.66 -22.56 -4.99
N GLY A 2 41.57 -21.73 -3.95
CA GLY A 2 40.30 -21.46 -3.26
C GLY A 2 39.65 -20.20 -3.85
N GLU A 3 38.38 -20.29 -4.21
CA GLU A 3 37.61 -19.14 -4.69
C GLU A 3 37.35 -18.17 -3.54
N VAL A 4 37.76 -16.90 -3.69
CA VAL A 4 37.57 -15.88 -2.66
C VAL A 4 36.12 -15.37 -2.73
N VAL A 5 35.27 -15.88 -1.84
CA VAL A 5 33.87 -15.47 -1.77
C VAL A 5 33.73 -14.19 -0.93
N ASN A 6 33.11 -13.16 -1.52
CA ASN A 6 32.82 -11.93 -0.80
C ASN A 6 31.61 -12.11 0.14
N LEU A 7 31.90 -12.29 1.42
CA LEU A 7 30.87 -12.50 2.45
C LEU A 7 29.90 -11.31 2.62
N ARG A 8 30.31 -10.06 2.32
CA ARG A 8 29.38 -8.91 2.39
C ARG A 8 28.30 -9.04 1.32
N ARG A 9 28.67 -9.41 0.09
CA ARG A 9 27.71 -9.63 -1.00
C ARG A 9 26.77 -10.80 -0.68
N ALA A 10 27.31 -11.91 -0.17
CA ALA A 10 26.52 -13.07 0.23
C ALA A 10 25.49 -12.74 1.34
N ARG A 11 25.90 -11.99 2.38
CA ARG A 11 24.99 -11.53 3.43
C ARG A 11 23.91 -10.58 2.89
N LYS A 12 24.29 -9.67 1.99
CA LYS A 12 23.34 -8.76 1.36
C LYS A 12 22.30 -9.50 0.51
N ALA A 13 22.71 -10.52 -0.24
CA ALA A 13 21.79 -11.36 -0.99
C ALA A 13 20.79 -12.05 -0.06
N ARG A 14 21.28 -12.74 0.99
CA ARG A 14 20.41 -13.37 1.99
C ARG A 14 19.42 -12.41 2.63
N ALA A 15 19.85 -11.18 2.96
CA ALA A 15 18.97 -10.17 3.52
C ALA A 15 17.84 -9.75 2.55
N ARG A 16 18.13 -9.68 1.24
CA ARG A 16 17.10 -9.42 0.23
C ARG A 16 16.11 -10.57 0.12
N ASP A 17 16.60 -11.81 0.08
CA ASP A 17 15.75 -13.00 -0.03
C ASP A 17 14.79 -13.12 1.16
N THR A 18 15.30 -12.83 2.38
CA THR A 18 14.46 -12.80 3.58
C THR A 18 13.39 -11.71 3.51
N ALA A 19 13.74 -10.51 3.02
CA ALA A 19 12.80 -9.41 2.89
C ALA A 19 11.70 -9.72 1.85
N GLU A 20 12.07 -10.37 0.74
CA GLU A 20 11.13 -10.79 -0.30
C GLU A 20 10.16 -11.85 0.22
N THR A 21 10.67 -12.83 0.97
CA THR A 21 9.84 -13.87 1.61
C THR A 21 8.85 -13.25 2.59
N THR A 22 9.28 -12.34 3.46
CA THR A 22 8.40 -11.61 4.37
C THR A 22 7.37 -10.77 3.59
N ALA A 23 7.77 -10.12 2.50
CA ALA A 23 6.84 -9.36 1.67
C ALA A 23 5.80 -10.25 0.98
N ALA A 24 6.17 -11.46 0.55
CA ALA A 24 5.23 -12.44 0.01
C ALA A 24 4.25 -12.94 1.09
N ALA A 25 4.76 -13.28 2.27
CA ALA A 25 3.93 -13.68 3.41
C ALA A 25 2.93 -12.58 3.82
N ASN A 26 3.37 -11.32 3.86
CA ASN A 26 2.49 -10.20 4.14
C ASN A 26 1.44 -9.96 3.04
N ARG A 27 1.79 -10.16 1.76
CA ARG A 27 0.82 -10.12 0.64
C ARG A 27 -0.24 -11.19 0.79
N ALA A 28 0.14 -12.42 1.17
CA ALA A 28 -0.81 -13.51 1.40
C ALA A 28 -1.66 -13.29 2.66
N ALA A 29 -1.06 -12.86 3.77
CA ALA A 29 -1.74 -12.72 5.06
C ALA A 29 -2.71 -11.53 5.11
N PHE A 30 -2.31 -10.40 4.52
CA PHE A 30 -3.10 -9.16 4.60
C PHE A 30 -3.83 -8.82 3.30
N GLY A 31 -3.63 -9.61 2.24
CA GLY A 31 -4.30 -9.47 0.94
C GLY A 31 -3.97 -8.19 0.15
N ARG A 32 -3.30 -7.21 0.77
CA ARG A 32 -2.90 -5.94 0.14
C ARG A 32 -1.52 -5.50 0.62
N SER A 33 -0.67 -5.14 -0.33
CA SER A 33 0.62 -4.51 -0.12
C SER A 33 0.48 -3.08 0.43
N LYS A 34 1.58 -2.52 0.93
CA LYS A 34 1.61 -1.13 1.42
C LYS A 34 1.28 -0.13 0.31
N CYS A 35 1.77 -0.35 -0.91
CA CYS A 35 1.53 0.52 -2.06
C CYS A 35 0.06 0.52 -2.47
N GLU A 36 -0.59 -0.64 -2.51
CA GLU A 36 -2.01 -0.75 -2.81
C GLU A 36 -2.86 -0.04 -1.75
N ARG A 37 -2.54 -0.23 -0.46
CA ARG A 37 -3.25 0.49 0.62
C ARG A 37 -3.10 2.01 0.49
N ALA A 38 -1.92 2.51 0.16
CA ALA A 38 -1.67 3.94 -0.01
C ALA A 38 -2.48 4.51 -1.20
N THR A 39 -2.51 3.76 -2.31
CA THR A 39 -3.28 4.14 -3.50
C THR A 39 -4.77 4.18 -3.19
N MET A 40 -5.30 3.12 -2.57
CA MET A 40 -6.71 3.08 -2.16
C MET A 40 -7.08 4.21 -1.19
N ALA A 41 -6.22 4.54 -0.24
CA ALA A 41 -6.47 5.65 0.67
C ALA A 41 -6.56 6.99 -0.08
N ALA A 42 -5.65 7.24 -1.03
CA ALA A 42 -5.70 8.43 -1.88
C ALA A 42 -6.97 8.49 -2.74
N ASP A 43 -7.39 7.36 -3.31
CA ASP A 43 -8.63 7.25 -4.09
C ASP A 43 -9.86 7.54 -3.23
N VAL A 44 -9.95 6.97 -2.03
CA VAL A 44 -11.04 7.24 -1.09
C VAL A 44 -11.09 8.73 -0.74
N THR A 45 -9.95 9.35 -0.40
CA THR A 45 -9.90 10.78 -0.10
C THR A 45 -10.26 11.66 -1.29
N ARG A 46 -10.01 11.21 -2.53
CA ARG A 46 -10.46 11.93 -3.73
C ARG A 46 -11.97 11.81 -3.90
N LEU A 47 -12.50 10.60 -3.80
CA LEU A 47 -13.94 10.35 -3.91
C LEU A 47 -14.74 11.11 -2.86
N ASP A 48 -14.26 11.16 -1.62
CA ASP A 48 -14.88 11.90 -0.52
C ASP A 48 -14.98 13.39 -0.84
N ARG A 49 -13.88 13.99 -1.32
CA ARG A 49 -13.86 15.39 -1.77
C ARG A 49 -14.79 15.64 -2.97
N ASP A 50 -14.83 14.71 -3.92
CA ASP A 50 -15.71 14.82 -5.09
C ASP A 50 -17.18 14.77 -4.66
N LEU A 51 -17.54 13.89 -3.70
CA LEU A 51 -18.89 13.80 -3.14
C LEU A 51 -19.27 15.04 -2.33
N ASP A 52 -18.37 15.54 -1.49
CA ASP A 52 -18.59 16.76 -0.71
C ASP A 52 -18.78 17.97 -1.62
N GLY A 53 -17.97 18.11 -2.68
CA GLY A 53 -18.11 19.19 -3.65
C GLY A 53 -19.38 19.09 -4.49
N ALA A 54 -19.87 17.88 -4.76
CA ALA A 54 -21.12 17.63 -5.47
C ALA A 54 -22.36 17.73 -4.57
N ARG A 55 -22.19 17.95 -3.26
CA ARG A 55 -23.28 17.95 -2.30
C ARG A 55 -24.13 19.21 -2.46
N LEU A 56 -25.29 19.05 -3.07
CA LEU A 56 -26.34 20.06 -3.05
C LEU A 56 -27.14 19.87 -1.76
N ASP A 57 -26.99 20.79 -0.80
CA ASP A 57 -27.87 20.81 0.36
C ASP A 57 -29.30 21.05 -0.16
N ARG A 58 -30.10 19.99 -0.17
CA ARG A 58 -31.50 20.06 -0.57
C ARG A 58 -32.17 21.06 0.37
N PRO A 59 -32.79 22.16 -0.13
CA PRO A 59 -33.67 22.94 0.74
C PRO A 59 -34.71 21.97 1.28
N ARG A 60 -34.87 21.92 2.60
CA ARG A 60 -35.88 21.08 3.26
C ARG A 60 -37.19 21.37 2.56
N LEU A 61 -37.70 20.39 1.81
CA LEU A 61 -38.94 20.56 1.08
C LEU A 61 -40.05 20.57 2.15
N GLY A 62 -40.56 21.76 2.49
CA GLY A 62 -41.78 21.92 3.28
C GLY A 62 -41.61 22.40 4.73
N GLU A 63 -40.97 23.54 4.94
CA GLU A 63 -41.25 24.38 6.12
C GLU A 63 -41.86 25.69 5.62
N ASP A 64 -43.16 25.63 5.29
CA ASP A 64 -44.11 26.76 5.24
C ASP A 64 -45.42 26.29 5.90
#